data_AF-A0A9D0Q3J2-F1
#
_entry.id   AF-A0A9D0Q3J2-F1
#
_cell.length_a   1.000
_cell.length_b   1.000
_cell.length_c   1.000
_cell.angle_alpha   90.00
_cell.angle_beta   90.00
_cell.angle_gamma   90.00
#
_symmetry.space_group_name_H-M   'P 1'
#
loop_
_entity.id
_entity.type
_entity.pdbx_description
1 polymer ?
#
loop_
_entity_poly.entity_id
_entity_poly.type
_entity_poly.pdbx_seq_one_letter_code
_entity_poly.pdbx_strand_id
1 'polypeptide(L)'
;MDKDELITTIQQDAAVLLNDSAIKTPDKAKQVANMLLQQGIQPTWRLIREILGTGSATTLQNVVNNYWAELGKRLNHLEKRADIPNGLAKEFNKLWDKALKQAQAEIEERLKSDFAEAKAVKDDIQKQLTQLDAELEQVQTEKIQQEKKYIEESRNHKITLQQLSTQLEQQRQETKQLQKLHQQTKTMGQHYQQQASDLSIALETLKQEYQQATEQLRNEQLNVVERQAQQYESMIDHYANELGQLKIANEERDKQYQKERGEWQRKQEDITNKLANLQIDNAILKQENQQLKQIESKLQQSVISQQSTLLSLEKSQSVLQTRCLFYEERSTLLKEQLEDYKNLKKDKQTST
;
A
#
# COMPACT_ATOMS: atom_id res chain seq x y z
N MET A 1 3.53 -116.77 2.20
CA MET A 1 2.97 -117.43 3.39
C MET A 1 4.02 -117.41 4.44
N ASP A 2 3.74 -116.67 5.50
CA ASP A 2 4.64 -116.52 6.63
C ASP A 2 4.66 -117.80 7.45
N LYS A 3 5.77 -118.09 8.15
CA LYS A 3 5.94 -119.36 8.90
C LYS A 3 4.87 -119.53 9.99
N ASP A 4 4.37 -118.41 10.50
CA ASP A 4 3.38 -118.33 11.57
C ASP A 4 1.94 -118.61 11.10
N GLU A 5 1.61 -118.32 9.83
CA GLU A 5 0.31 -118.65 9.21
C GLU A 5 0.13 -120.16 8.97
N LEU A 6 1.25 -120.87 8.70
CA LEU A 6 1.27 -122.32 8.53
C LEU A 6 1.07 -123.05 9.87
N ILE A 7 1.70 -122.56 10.94
CA ILE A 7 1.59 -123.17 12.28
C ILE A 7 0.16 -123.02 12.85
N THR A 8 -0.49 -121.89 12.60
CA THR A 8 -1.87 -121.64 13.05
C THR A 8 -2.90 -122.52 12.33
N THR A 9 -2.70 -122.80 11.04
CA THR A 9 -3.55 -123.74 10.29
C THR A 9 -3.40 -125.17 10.80
N ILE A 10 -2.17 -125.59 11.11
CA ILE A 10 -1.87 -126.93 11.66
C ILE A 10 -2.45 -127.09 13.08
N GLN A 11 -2.50 -126.02 13.88
CA GLN A 11 -3.15 -126.02 15.19
C GLN A 11 -4.67 -126.22 15.09
N GLN A 12 -5.33 -125.63 14.09
CA GLN A 12 -6.77 -125.83 13.83
C GLN A 12 -7.10 -127.27 13.42
N ASP A 13 -6.31 -127.87 12.53
CA ASP A 13 -6.52 -129.26 12.12
C ASP A 13 -6.18 -130.26 13.24
N ALA A 14 -5.18 -129.96 14.07
CA ALA A 14 -4.83 -130.77 15.24
C ALA A 14 -5.88 -130.68 16.36
N ALA A 15 -6.63 -129.57 16.45
CA ALA A 15 -7.72 -129.41 17.41
C ALA A 15 -8.88 -130.40 17.18
N VAL A 16 -9.13 -130.80 15.93
CA VAL A 16 -10.14 -131.82 15.59
C VAL A 16 -9.73 -133.20 16.12
N LEU A 17 -8.43 -133.52 16.10
CA LEU A 17 -7.87 -134.78 16.63
C LEU A 17 -7.80 -134.81 18.17
N LEU A 18 -7.79 -133.64 18.81
CA LEU A 18 -7.78 -133.50 20.26
C LEU A 18 -9.15 -133.80 20.90
N ASN A 19 -10.26 -133.63 20.16
CA ASN A 19 -11.64 -133.85 20.63
C ASN A 19 -12.04 -135.33 20.82
N ASP A 20 -11.27 -136.28 20.29
CA ASP A 20 -11.53 -137.70 20.48
C ASP A 20 -10.83 -138.19 21.75
N SER A 21 -11.61 -138.43 22.82
CA SER A 21 -11.10 -138.79 24.16
C SER A 21 -10.60 -140.25 24.26
N ALA A 22 -10.80 -141.05 23.22
CA ALA A 22 -10.38 -142.45 23.16
C ALA A 22 -8.92 -142.67 22.72
N ILE A 23 -8.24 -141.66 22.18
CA ILE A 23 -6.89 -141.80 21.59
C ILE A 23 -5.81 -141.42 22.62
N LYS A 24 -4.84 -142.31 22.85
CA LYS A 24 -3.73 -142.08 23.79
C LYS A 24 -2.77 -141.00 23.26
N THR A 25 -2.16 -140.22 24.18
CA THR A 25 -1.23 -139.12 23.86
C THR A 25 -0.10 -139.47 22.87
N PRO A 26 0.51 -140.68 22.90
CA PRO A 26 1.52 -141.07 21.92
C PRO A 26 1.00 -141.13 20.48
N ASP A 27 -0.25 -141.55 20.29
CA ASP A 27 -0.85 -141.69 18.96
C ASP A 27 -1.24 -140.32 18.37
N LYS A 28 -1.70 -139.40 19.23
CA LYS A 28 -1.92 -137.98 18.86
C LYS A 28 -0.60 -137.32 18.42
N ALA A 29 0.50 -137.58 19.12
CA ALA A 29 1.82 -137.07 18.76
C ALA A 29 2.35 -137.63 17.42
N LYS A 30 2.08 -138.90 17.09
CA LYS A 30 2.39 -139.45 15.76
C LYS A 30 1.57 -138.79 14.65
N GLN A 31 0.30 -138.48 14.89
CA GLN A 31 -0.56 -137.82 13.90
C GLN A 31 -0.11 -136.38 13.62
N VAL A 32 0.22 -135.61 14.67
CA VAL A 32 0.77 -134.26 14.49
C VAL A 32 2.13 -134.30 13.78
N ALA A 33 2.96 -135.31 14.05
CA ALA A 33 4.22 -135.50 13.31
C ALA A 33 3.98 -135.74 11.80
N ASN A 34 2.92 -136.49 11.43
CA ASN A 34 2.54 -136.66 10.03
C ASN A 34 2.08 -135.34 9.38
N MET A 35 1.28 -134.55 10.09
CA MET A 35 0.77 -133.27 9.57
C MET A 35 1.90 -132.26 9.31
N LEU A 36 2.83 -132.15 10.25
CA LEU A 36 4.03 -131.30 10.09
C LEU A 36 4.83 -131.70 8.84
N LEU A 37 5.01 -133.01 8.64
CA LEU A 37 5.76 -133.53 7.51
C LEU A 37 5.06 -133.27 6.16
N GLN A 38 3.72 -133.36 6.10
CA GLN A 38 2.94 -133.02 4.89
C GLN A 38 3.10 -131.57 4.46
N GLN A 39 3.34 -130.67 5.42
CA GLN A 39 3.58 -129.24 5.17
C GLN A 39 5.07 -128.92 4.91
N GLY A 40 5.93 -129.92 4.79
CA GLY A 40 7.37 -129.75 4.56
C GLY A 40 8.16 -129.26 5.78
N ILE A 41 7.56 -129.28 6.97
CA ILE A 41 8.19 -128.85 8.23
C ILE A 41 8.72 -130.07 8.99
N GLN A 42 9.96 -130.02 9.45
CA GLN A 42 10.56 -131.13 10.19
C GLN A 42 9.89 -131.32 11.57
N PRO A 43 9.28 -132.48 11.86
CA PRO A 43 8.64 -132.71 13.16
C PRO A 43 9.69 -132.79 14.28
N THR A 44 9.63 -131.83 15.20
CA THR A 44 10.44 -131.79 16.43
C THR A 44 9.54 -131.91 17.65
N TRP A 45 10.06 -132.49 18.75
CA TRP A 45 9.26 -132.70 19.96
C TRP A 45 8.72 -131.40 20.57
N ARG A 46 9.43 -130.28 20.39
CA ARG A 46 9.00 -128.94 20.85
C ARG A 46 7.78 -128.47 20.05
N LEU A 47 7.84 -128.56 18.73
CA LEU A 47 6.76 -128.13 17.84
C LEU A 47 5.50 -128.99 18.02
N ILE A 48 5.66 -130.30 18.21
CA ILE A 48 4.54 -131.21 18.51
C ILE A 48 3.92 -130.89 19.88
N ARG A 49 4.74 -130.56 20.90
CA ARG A 49 4.26 -130.16 22.21
C ARG A 49 3.47 -128.85 22.16
N GLU A 50 3.95 -127.89 21.37
CA GLU A 50 3.31 -126.59 21.16
C GLU A 50 1.93 -126.75 20.50
N ILE A 51 1.80 -127.68 19.55
CA ILE A 51 0.53 -127.97 18.86
C ILE A 51 -0.43 -128.80 19.74
N LEU A 52 0.06 -129.78 20.51
CA LEU A 52 -0.78 -130.65 21.34
C LEU A 52 -1.12 -130.10 22.73
N GLY A 53 -0.35 -129.12 23.22
CA GLY A 53 -0.48 -128.52 24.56
C GLY A 53 -0.25 -129.48 25.73
N THR A 54 -0.02 -130.78 25.50
CA THR A 54 0.01 -131.85 26.51
C THR A 54 1.09 -132.88 26.22
N GLY A 55 1.48 -133.65 27.26
CA GLY A 55 2.53 -134.67 27.18
C GLY A 55 3.89 -134.19 27.76
N SER A 56 4.61 -135.10 28.42
CA SER A 56 5.96 -134.81 28.90
C SER A 56 6.97 -134.81 27.75
N ALA A 57 8.00 -133.97 27.86
CA ALA A 57 9.05 -133.84 26.84
C ALA A 57 9.70 -135.19 26.51
N THR A 58 9.94 -136.05 27.51
CA THR A 58 10.49 -137.40 27.35
C THR A 58 9.58 -138.33 26.57
N THR A 59 8.27 -138.30 26.83
CA THR A 59 7.30 -139.14 26.09
C THR A 59 7.19 -138.70 24.64
N LEU A 60 7.09 -137.40 24.38
CA LEU A 60 7.03 -136.85 23.01
C LEU A 60 8.33 -137.10 22.23
N GLN A 61 9.48 -136.97 22.88
CA GLN A 61 10.76 -137.24 22.23
C GLN A 61 10.92 -138.72 21.86
N ASN A 62 10.49 -139.65 22.73
CA ASN A 62 10.45 -141.08 22.40
C ASN A 62 9.49 -141.38 21.25
N VAL A 63 8.34 -140.72 21.20
CA VAL A 63 7.39 -140.87 20.09
C VAL A 63 7.95 -140.35 18.78
N VAL A 64 8.61 -139.18 18.78
CA VAL A 64 9.28 -138.61 17.59
C VAL A 64 10.39 -139.53 17.10
N ASN A 65 11.23 -140.04 18.01
CA ASN A 65 12.31 -140.96 17.65
C ASN A 65 11.78 -142.27 17.07
N ASN A 66 10.74 -142.85 17.69
CA ASN A 66 10.08 -144.05 17.19
C ASN A 66 9.38 -143.79 15.85
N TYR A 67 8.77 -142.62 15.68
CA TYR A 67 8.15 -142.18 14.44
C TYR A 67 9.18 -142.09 13.31
N TRP A 68 10.34 -141.46 13.53
CA TRP A 68 11.41 -141.40 12.53
C TRP A 68 11.98 -142.79 12.20
N ALA A 69 12.14 -143.67 13.19
CA ALA A 69 12.57 -145.04 12.96
C ALA A 69 11.53 -145.86 12.16
N GLU A 70 10.24 -145.70 12.46
CA GLU A 70 9.13 -146.30 11.70
C GLU A 70 9.04 -145.73 10.28
N LEU A 71 9.21 -144.41 10.11
CA LEU A 71 9.21 -143.75 8.81
C LEU A 71 10.40 -144.19 7.96
N GLY A 72 11.60 -144.26 8.53
CA GLY A 72 12.78 -144.79 7.86
C GLY A 72 12.60 -146.25 7.42
N LYS A 73 11.99 -147.09 8.27
CA LYS A 73 11.61 -148.46 7.89
C LYS A 73 10.58 -148.48 6.77
N ARG A 74 9.55 -147.62 6.81
CA ARG A 74 8.52 -147.51 5.76
C ARG A 74 9.09 -147.03 4.43
N LEU A 75 9.95 -146.02 4.43
CA LEU A 75 10.63 -145.50 3.23
C LEU A 75 11.57 -146.55 2.65
N ASN A 76 12.39 -147.21 3.47
CA ASN A 76 13.25 -148.31 3.01
C ASN A 76 12.44 -149.53 2.52
N HIS A 77 11.26 -149.77 3.09
CA HIS A 77 10.34 -150.80 2.59
C HIS A 77 9.63 -150.38 1.30
N LEU A 78 9.32 -149.09 1.09
CA LEU A 78 8.77 -148.54 -0.16
C LEU A 78 9.80 -148.59 -1.28
N GLU A 79 11.06 -148.26 -0.98
CA GLU A 79 12.19 -148.39 -1.89
C GLU A 79 12.43 -149.86 -2.30
N LYS A 80 12.15 -150.81 -1.39
CA LYS A 80 12.17 -152.26 -1.67
C LYS A 80 10.86 -152.83 -2.23
N ARG A 81 9.72 -152.12 -2.14
CA ARG A 81 8.39 -152.54 -2.65
C ARG A 81 8.10 -152.04 -4.06
N ALA A 82 9.00 -151.27 -4.64
CA ALA A 82 8.93 -150.95 -6.04
C ALA A 82 9.31 -152.20 -6.86
N ASP A 83 8.35 -153.07 -7.14
CA ASP A 83 8.34 -153.92 -8.34
C ASP A 83 8.15 -153.03 -9.61
N ILE A 84 8.83 -151.89 -9.63
CA ILE A 84 8.93 -150.99 -10.76
C ILE A 84 10.19 -151.42 -11.48
N PRO A 85 10.10 -151.93 -12.72
CA PRO A 85 11.28 -152.29 -13.49
C PRO A 85 12.27 -151.12 -13.49
N ASN A 86 13.55 -151.38 -13.19
CA ASN A 86 14.60 -150.35 -13.08
C ASN A 86 14.65 -149.38 -14.28
N GLY A 87 14.15 -149.79 -15.45
CA GLY A 87 13.97 -148.92 -16.61
C GLY A 87 12.95 -147.80 -16.38
N LEU A 88 11.79 -148.09 -15.80
CA LEU A 88 10.71 -147.11 -15.59
C LEU A 88 11.09 -146.08 -14.52
N ALA A 89 11.72 -146.49 -13.41
CA ALA A 89 12.22 -145.57 -12.39
C ALA A 89 13.27 -144.59 -12.93
N LYS A 90 14.17 -145.06 -13.82
CA LYS A 90 15.15 -144.21 -14.49
C LYS A 90 14.50 -143.20 -15.43
N GLU A 91 13.46 -143.58 -16.17
CA GLU A 91 12.74 -142.65 -17.05
C GLU A 91 11.93 -141.62 -16.26
N PHE A 92 11.33 -142.00 -15.13
CA PHE A 92 10.68 -141.02 -14.23
C PHE A 92 11.67 -140.03 -13.63
N ASN A 93 12.85 -140.48 -13.18
CA ASN A 93 13.89 -139.58 -12.67
C ASN A 93 14.39 -138.61 -13.76
N LYS A 94 14.57 -139.08 -15.00
CA LYS A 94 14.90 -138.19 -16.13
C LYS A 94 13.79 -137.17 -16.41
N LEU A 95 12.53 -137.59 -16.36
CA LEU A 95 11.38 -136.69 -16.53
C LEU A 95 11.33 -135.64 -15.42
N TRP A 96 11.59 -136.05 -14.17
CA TRP A 96 11.66 -135.17 -13.01
C TRP A 96 12.82 -134.17 -13.13
N ASP A 97 14.02 -134.63 -13.50
CA ASP A 97 15.18 -133.75 -13.74
C ASP A 97 14.92 -132.76 -14.88
N LYS A 98 14.22 -133.20 -15.93
CA LYS A 98 13.82 -132.32 -17.04
C LYS A 98 12.80 -131.28 -16.59
N ALA A 99 11.79 -131.69 -15.81
CA ALA A 99 10.80 -130.78 -15.24
C ALA A 99 11.44 -129.76 -14.29
N LEU A 100 12.40 -130.19 -13.46
CA LEU A 100 13.17 -129.30 -12.58
C LEU A 100 14.00 -128.30 -13.36
N LYS A 101 14.73 -128.74 -14.40
CA LYS A 101 15.51 -127.83 -15.26
C LYS A 101 14.62 -126.82 -15.97
N GLN A 102 13.45 -127.24 -16.44
CA GLN A 102 12.49 -126.35 -17.08
C GLN A 102 11.92 -125.32 -16.09
N ALA A 103 11.52 -125.76 -14.88
CA ALA A 103 11.06 -124.86 -13.83
C ALA A 103 12.14 -123.87 -13.38
N GLN A 104 13.40 -124.31 -13.30
CA GLN A 104 14.55 -123.44 -13.00
C GLN A 104 14.75 -122.40 -14.09
N ALA A 105 14.71 -122.79 -15.37
CA ALA A 105 14.83 -121.85 -16.48
C ALA A 105 13.68 -120.84 -16.51
N GLU A 106 12.43 -121.26 -16.28
CA GLU A 106 11.27 -120.38 -16.20
C GLU A 106 11.38 -119.39 -15.02
N ILE A 107 11.89 -119.83 -13.86
CA ILE A 107 12.13 -118.95 -12.71
C ILE A 107 13.26 -117.96 -13.00
N GLU A 108 14.37 -118.39 -13.62
CA GLU A 108 15.46 -117.49 -14.00
C GLU A 108 15.02 -116.43 -15.01
N GLU A 109 14.18 -116.80 -15.97
CA GLU A 109 13.63 -115.88 -16.97
C GLU A 109 12.68 -114.86 -16.31
N ARG A 110 11.79 -115.32 -15.41
CA ARG A 110 10.94 -114.43 -14.60
C ARG A 110 11.77 -113.48 -13.75
N LEU A 111 12.77 -113.98 -13.02
CA LEU A 111 13.64 -113.14 -12.20
C LEU A 111 14.37 -112.10 -13.05
N LYS A 112 14.88 -112.46 -14.23
CA LYS A 112 15.52 -111.50 -15.15
C LYS A 112 14.54 -110.42 -15.60
N SER A 113 13.29 -110.81 -15.92
CA SER A 113 12.22 -109.86 -16.26
C SER A 113 11.90 -108.93 -15.10
N ASP A 114 11.68 -109.48 -13.90
CA ASP A 114 11.37 -108.72 -12.69
C ASP A 114 12.51 -107.75 -12.32
N PHE A 115 13.77 -108.17 -12.46
CA PHE A 115 14.93 -107.30 -12.25
C PHE A 115 15.02 -106.18 -13.28
N ALA A 116 14.69 -106.46 -14.55
CA ALA A 116 14.67 -105.45 -15.59
C ALA A 116 13.56 -104.42 -15.35
N GLU A 117 12.37 -104.86 -14.95
CA GLU A 117 11.24 -104.00 -14.59
C GLU A 117 11.55 -103.16 -13.35
N ALA A 118 12.06 -103.78 -12.28
CA ALA A 118 12.46 -103.07 -11.06
C ALA A 118 13.55 -102.03 -11.33
N LYS A 119 14.50 -102.31 -12.23
CA LYS A 119 15.52 -101.35 -12.65
C LYS A 119 14.92 -100.20 -13.45
N ALA A 120 14.01 -100.48 -14.39
CA ALA A 120 13.33 -99.45 -15.17
C ALA A 120 12.51 -98.51 -14.27
N VAL A 121 11.78 -99.06 -13.29
CA VAL A 121 11.03 -98.28 -12.30
C VAL A 121 11.97 -97.43 -11.44
N LYS A 122 13.10 -97.98 -10.98
CA LYS A 122 14.09 -97.22 -10.21
C LYS A 122 14.67 -96.06 -11.02
N ASP A 123 15.04 -96.30 -12.28
CA ASP A 123 15.60 -95.28 -13.15
C ASP A 123 14.56 -94.18 -13.47
N ASP A 124 13.28 -94.53 -13.60
CA ASP A 124 12.19 -93.57 -13.79
C ASP A 124 11.96 -92.70 -12.54
N ILE A 125 11.89 -93.32 -11.36
CA ILE A 125 11.78 -92.61 -10.08
C ILE A 125 12.97 -91.66 -9.90
N GLN A 126 14.18 -92.10 -10.25
CA GLN A 126 15.36 -91.27 -10.13
C GLN A 126 15.34 -90.07 -11.09
N LYS A 127 14.80 -90.23 -12.31
CA LYS A 127 14.56 -89.11 -13.23
C LYS A 127 13.52 -88.14 -12.66
N GLN A 128 12.40 -88.65 -12.15
CA GLN A 128 11.36 -87.81 -11.54
C GLN A 128 11.88 -87.04 -10.34
N LEU A 129 12.71 -87.66 -9.49
CA LEU A 129 13.36 -86.98 -8.37
C LEU A 129 14.28 -85.85 -8.86
N THR A 130 15.13 -86.11 -9.85
CA THR A 130 16.01 -85.05 -10.39
C THR A 130 15.25 -83.90 -11.04
N GLN A 131 14.10 -84.18 -11.68
CA GLN A 131 13.22 -83.15 -12.23
C GLN A 131 12.56 -82.34 -11.12
N LEU A 132 12.05 -83.00 -10.09
CA LEU A 132 11.42 -82.35 -8.95
C LEU A 132 12.43 -81.48 -8.16
N ASP A 133 13.67 -81.95 -7.99
CA ASP A 133 14.73 -81.18 -7.36
C ASP A 133 15.07 -79.93 -8.18
N ALA A 134 15.16 -80.06 -9.52
CA ALA A 134 15.40 -78.92 -10.40
C ALA A 134 14.23 -77.90 -10.37
N GLU A 135 12.98 -78.38 -10.33
CA GLU A 135 11.80 -77.52 -10.18
C GLU A 135 11.78 -76.82 -8.82
N LEU A 136 12.14 -77.52 -7.74
CA LEU A 136 12.24 -76.93 -6.40
C LEU A 136 13.32 -75.84 -6.35
N GLU A 137 14.50 -76.08 -6.93
CA GLU A 137 15.55 -75.06 -7.03
C GLU A 137 15.07 -73.85 -7.85
N GLN A 138 14.38 -74.07 -8.97
CA GLN A 138 13.85 -72.99 -9.78
C GLN A 138 12.83 -72.17 -9.00
N VAL A 139 11.85 -72.79 -8.34
CA VAL A 139 10.84 -72.09 -7.53
C VAL A 139 11.49 -71.32 -6.38
N GLN A 140 12.51 -71.90 -5.72
CA GLN A 140 13.24 -71.22 -4.66
C GLN A 140 13.99 -69.99 -5.17
N THR A 141 14.67 -70.10 -6.32
CA THR A 141 15.38 -68.97 -6.90
C THR A 141 14.43 -67.86 -7.36
N GLU A 142 13.31 -68.21 -7.97
CA GLU A 142 12.25 -67.26 -8.36
C GLU A 142 11.66 -66.55 -7.14
N LYS A 143 11.37 -67.29 -6.06
CA LYS A 143 10.88 -66.71 -4.80
C LYS A 143 11.88 -65.72 -4.21
N ILE A 144 13.16 -66.09 -4.14
CA ILE A 144 14.23 -65.20 -3.64
C ILE A 144 14.34 -63.95 -4.53
N GLN A 145 14.22 -64.08 -5.84
CA GLN A 145 14.23 -62.93 -6.75
C GLN A 145 13.02 -62.01 -6.55
N GLN A 146 11.82 -62.56 -6.36
CA GLN A 146 10.63 -61.78 -6.06
C GLN A 146 10.74 -61.05 -4.72
N GLU A 147 11.23 -61.72 -3.67
CA GLU A 147 11.47 -61.09 -2.37
C GLU A 147 12.50 -59.96 -2.46
N LYS A 148 13.58 -60.16 -3.22
CA LYS A 148 14.57 -59.10 -3.48
C LYS A 148 13.95 -57.89 -4.16
N LYS A 149 13.15 -58.09 -5.22
CA LYS A 149 12.44 -57.00 -5.92
C LYS A 149 11.51 -56.24 -4.96
N TYR A 150 10.74 -56.97 -4.14
CA TYR A 150 9.84 -56.35 -3.17
C TYR A 150 10.59 -55.53 -2.11
N ILE A 151 11.71 -56.03 -1.61
CA ILE A 151 12.57 -55.31 -0.65
C ILE A 151 13.14 -54.04 -1.30
N GLU A 152 13.56 -54.11 -2.56
CA GLU A 152 14.11 -52.96 -3.29
C GLU A 152 13.04 -51.90 -3.57
N GLU A 153 11.85 -52.30 -4.01
CA GLU A 153 10.69 -51.41 -4.18
C GLU A 153 10.30 -50.74 -2.87
N SER A 154 10.25 -51.50 -1.76
CA SER A 154 9.96 -50.97 -0.43
C SER A 154 11.02 -49.96 0.05
N ARG A 155 12.30 -50.23 -0.20
CA ARG A 155 13.39 -49.28 0.08
C ARG A 155 13.26 -48.00 -0.74
N ASN A 156 13.01 -48.13 -2.04
CA ASN A 156 12.81 -46.99 -2.92
C ASN A 156 11.61 -46.15 -2.47
N HIS A 157 10.50 -46.80 -2.12
CA HIS A 157 9.33 -46.10 -1.59
C HIS A 157 9.65 -45.35 -0.29
N LYS A 158 10.40 -45.97 0.63
CA LYS A 158 10.84 -45.31 1.87
C LYS A 158 11.73 -44.10 1.61
N ILE A 159 12.67 -44.19 0.66
CA ILE A 159 13.53 -43.07 0.26
C ILE A 159 12.69 -41.93 -0.32
N THR A 160 11.76 -42.23 -1.23
CA THR A 160 10.85 -41.22 -1.81
C THR A 160 9.99 -40.55 -0.74
N LEU A 161 9.46 -41.32 0.22
CA LEU A 161 8.70 -40.75 1.34
C LEU A 161 9.56 -39.84 2.22
N GLN A 162 10.81 -40.20 2.49
CA GLN A 162 11.75 -39.36 3.26
C GLN A 162 12.11 -38.07 2.50
N GLN A 163 12.29 -38.15 1.18
CA GLN A 163 12.53 -36.98 0.35
C GLN A 163 11.31 -36.05 0.36
N LEU A 164 10.10 -36.60 0.19
CA LEU A 164 8.86 -35.83 0.23
C LEU A 164 8.63 -35.19 1.61
N SER A 165 8.90 -35.90 2.71
CA SER A 165 8.80 -35.33 4.06
C SER A 165 9.78 -34.18 4.27
N THR A 166 11.00 -34.30 3.71
CA THR A 166 12.01 -33.24 3.79
C THR A 166 11.59 -32.01 2.99
N GLN A 167 11.05 -32.21 1.78
CA GLN A 167 10.50 -31.12 0.95
C GLN A 167 9.32 -30.42 1.63
N LEU A 168 8.40 -31.17 2.24
CA LEU A 168 7.27 -30.60 2.98
C LEU A 168 7.74 -29.76 4.19
N GLU A 169 8.78 -30.21 4.89
CA GLU A 169 9.33 -29.43 6.01
C GLU A 169 10.02 -28.14 5.53
N GLN A 170 10.74 -28.19 4.40
CA GLN A 170 11.31 -27.00 3.76
C GLN A 170 10.20 -26.00 3.37
N GLN A 171 9.14 -26.45 2.71
CA GLN A 171 8.00 -25.60 2.36
C GLN A 171 7.30 -25.00 3.60
N ARG A 172 7.20 -25.76 4.71
CA ARG A 172 6.68 -25.24 5.99
C ARG A 172 7.57 -24.16 6.58
N GLN A 173 8.89 -24.27 6.43
CA GLN A 173 9.81 -23.24 6.89
C GLN A 173 9.72 -21.98 6.02
N GLU A 174 9.68 -22.13 4.70
CA GLU A 174 9.51 -21.01 3.75
C GLU A 174 8.19 -20.27 3.98
N THR A 175 7.08 -20.99 4.14
CA THR A 175 5.77 -20.38 4.44
C THR A 175 5.77 -19.62 5.77
N LYS A 176 6.42 -20.15 6.81
CA LYS A 176 6.63 -19.43 8.08
C LYS A 176 7.46 -18.16 7.90
N GLN A 177 8.52 -18.20 7.08
CA GLN A 177 9.33 -17.02 6.78
C GLN A 177 8.53 -15.96 6.01
N LEU A 178 7.76 -16.37 4.99
CA LEU A 178 6.87 -15.49 4.23
C LEU A 178 5.79 -14.88 5.11
N GLN A 179 5.21 -15.63 6.04
CA GLN A 179 4.24 -15.11 7.01
C GLN A 179 4.87 -14.05 7.92
N LYS A 180 6.09 -14.27 8.42
CA LYS A 180 6.82 -13.27 9.21
C LYS A 180 7.10 -12.01 8.39
N LEU A 181 7.57 -12.15 7.16
CA LEU A 181 7.83 -11.02 6.28
C LEU A 181 6.54 -10.26 5.96
N HIS A 182 5.45 -10.96 5.70
CA HIS A 182 4.14 -10.34 5.46
C HIS A 182 3.65 -9.56 6.68
N GLN A 183 3.81 -10.10 7.89
CA GLN A 183 3.48 -9.39 9.12
C GLN A 183 4.34 -8.13 9.30
N GLN A 184 5.65 -8.21 9.03
CA GLN A 184 6.56 -7.07 9.08
C GLN A 184 6.19 -5.99 8.05
N THR A 185 5.90 -6.37 6.80
CA THR A 185 5.47 -5.43 5.76
C THR A 185 4.13 -4.80 6.12
N LYS A 186 3.21 -5.55 6.74
CA LYS A 186 1.93 -5.03 7.20
C LYS A 186 2.09 -4.02 8.33
N THR A 187 2.93 -4.30 9.33
CA THR A 187 3.19 -3.35 10.43
C THR A 187 3.93 -2.10 9.93
N MET A 188 4.91 -2.25 9.04
CA MET A 188 5.56 -1.11 8.39
C MET A 188 4.57 -0.29 7.56
N GLY A 189 3.69 -0.94 6.79
CA GLY A 189 2.65 -0.25 6.02
C GLY A 189 1.69 0.55 6.91
N GLN A 190 1.28 -0.02 8.05
CA GLN A 190 0.48 0.69 9.06
C GLN A 190 1.23 1.89 9.65
N HIS A 191 2.52 1.73 9.96
CA HIS A 191 3.35 2.81 10.47
C HIS A 191 3.51 3.95 9.45
N TYR A 192 3.79 3.64 8.18
CA TYR A 192 3.86 4.66 7.13
C TYR A 192 2.52 5.35 6.90
N GLN A 193 1.41 4.61 6.98
CA GLN A 193 0.08 5.20 6.87
C GLN A 193 -0.24 6.15 8.04
N GLN A 194 0.13 5.77 9.26
CA GLN A 194 0.02 6.65 10.44
C GLN A 194 0.89 7.89 10.27
N GLN A 195 2.15 7.73 9.91
CA GLN A 195 3.07 8.85 9.68
C GLN A 195 2.58 9.80 8.58
N ALA A 196 2.01 9.28 7.49
CA ALA A 196 1.41 10.08 6.44
C ALA A 196 0.16 10.85 6.94
N SER A 197 -0.67 10.22 7.77
CA SER A 197 -1.81 10.88 8.42
C SER A 197 -1.36 12.00 9.36
N ASP A 198 -0.36 11.75 10.19
CA ASP A 198 0.18 12.74 11.14
C ASP A 198 0.79 13.93 10.42
N LEU A 199 1.55 13.68 9.35
CA LEU A 199 2.09 14.74 8.48
C LEU A 199 0.98 15.54 7.80
N SER A 200 -0.09 14.88 7.35
CA SER A 200 -1.24 15.57 6.76
C SER A 200 -1.94 16.47 7.78
N ILE A 201 -2.10 16.02 9.02
CA ILE A 201 -2.66 16.83 10.11
C ILE A 201 -1.74 18.02 10.40
N ALA A 202 -0.43 17.78 10.54
CA ALA A 202 0.55 18.84 10.82
C ALA A 202 0.61 19.90 9.71
N LEU A 203 0.48 19.51 8.45
CA LEU A 203 0.41 20.45 7.33
C LEU A 203 -0.88 21.28 7.36
N GLU A 204 -2.01 20.67 7.71
CA GLU A 204 -3.28 21.40 7.81
C GLU A 204 -3.27 22.37 9.01
N THR A 205 -2.73 21.97 10.16
CA THR A 205 -2.58 22.87 11.31
C THR A 205 -1.66 24.03 10.98
N LEU A 206 -0.51 23.78 10.33
CA LEU A 206 0.42 24.84 9.92
C LEU A 206 -0.22 25.80 8.92
N LYS A 207 -1.04 25.28 7.99
CA LYS A 207 -1.78 26.10 7.04
C LYS A 207 -2.82 26.98 7.73
N GLN A 208 -3.52 26.44 8.73
CA GLN A 208 -4.47 27.21 9.54
C GLN A 208 -3.77 28.31 10.34
N GLU A 209 -2.63 28.00 10.98
CA GLU A 209 -1.80 28.98 11.69
C GLU A 209 -1.32 30.10 10.75
N TYR A 210 -0.86 29.74 9.55
CA TYR A 210 -0.46 30.71 8.53
C TYR A 210 -1.64 31.61 8.12
N GLN A 211 -2.81 31.03 7.88
CA GLN A 211 -4.02 31.80 7.56
C GLN A 211 -4.39 32.77 8.68
N GLN A 212 -4.41 32.30 9.93
CA GLN A 212 -4.69 33.14 11.10
C GLN A 212 -3.66 34.27 11.23
N ALA A 213 -2.37 34.00 11.05
CA ALA A 213 -1.33 35.02 11.10
C ALA A 213 -1.50 36.06 9.98
N THR A 214 -1.86 35.64 8.76
CA THR A 214 -2.14 36.58 7.66
C THR A 214 -3.38 37.43 7.91
N GLU A 215 -4.43 36.87 8.50
CA GLU A 215 -5.63 37.62 8.89
C GLU A 215 -5.35 38.62 10.02
N GLN A 216 -4.57 38.21 11.03
CA GLN A 216 -4.12 39.09 12.11
C GLN A 216 -3.33 40.28 11.54
N LEU A 217 -2.34 40.03 10.68
CA LEU A 217 -1.57 41.09 10.05
C LEU A 217 -2.46 42.03 9.21
N ARG A 218 -3.41 41.47 8.46
CA ARG A 218 -4.38 42.27 7.69
C ARG A 218 -5.23 43.15 8.59
N ASN A 219 -5.73 42.61 9.71
CA ASN A 219 -6.53 43.35 10.67
C ASN A 219 -5.71 44.44 11.37
N GLU A 220 -4.45 44.17 11.71
CA GLU A 220 -3.52 45.18 12.24
C GLU A 220 -3.29 46.32 11.25
N GLN A 221 -3.04 46.00 9.98
CA GLN A 221 -2.89 47.01 8.92
C GLN A 221 -4.16 47.85 8.77
N LEU A 222 -5.33 47.22 8.78
CA LEU A 222 -6.61 47.90 8.70
C LEU A 222 -6.83 48.83 9.91
N ASN A 223 -6.54 48.35 11.12
CA ASN A 223 -6.62 49.16 12.34
C ASN A 223 -5.67 50.37 12.30
N VAL A 224 -4.46 50.23 11.74
CA VAL A 224 -3.52 51.35 11.56
C VAL A 224 -4.09 52.38 10.59
N VAL A 225 -4.65 51.92 9.46
CA VAL A 225 -5.29 52.81 8.47
C VAL A 225 -6.51 53.51 9.08
N GLU A 226 -7.35 52.80 9.84
CA GLU A 226 -8.51 53.39 10.53
C GLU A 226 -8.09 54.44 11.56
N ARG A 227 -7.04 54.17 12.36
CA ARG A 227 -6.50 55.18 13.29
C ARG A 227 -5.96 56.41 12.57
N GLN A 228 -5.26 56.23 11.46
CA GLN A 228 -4.79 57.34 10.64
C GLN A 228 -5.96 58.13 10.05
N ALA A 229 -7.00 57.45 9.55
CA ALA A 229 -8.20 58.09 9.05
C ALA A 229 -8.90 58.93 10.13
N GLN A 230 -9.06 58.39 11.35
CA GLN A 230 -9.61 59.13 12.49
C GLN A 230 -8.74 60.33 12.88
N GLN A 231 -7.42 60.20 12.84
CA GLN A 231 -6.51 61.32 13.06
C GLN A 231 -6.70 62.43 12.02
N TYR A 232 -6.75 62.08 10.73
CA TYR A 232 -7.01 63.04 9.66
C TYR A 232 -8.40 63.68 9.79
N GLU A 233 -9.43 62.93 10.17
CA GLU A 233 -10.77 63.46 10.41
C GLU A 233 -10.77 64.49 11.54
N SER A 234 -10.14 64.18 12.68
CA SER A 234 -9.99 65.13 13.79
C SER A 234 -9.18 66.37 13.43
N MET A 235 -8.16 66.24 12.56
CA MET A 235 -7.41 67.38 12.02
C MET A 235 -8.27 68.22 11.08
N ILE A 236 -9.06 67.59 10.21
CA ILE A 236 -9.99 68.29 9.32
C ILE A 236 -11.00 69.09 10.15
N ASP A 237 -11.59 68.49 11.18
CA ASP A 237 -12.52 69.16 12.09
C ASP A 237 -11.85 70.33 12.82
N HIS A 238 -10.61 70.16 13.28
CA HIS A 238 -9.84 71.22 13.91
C HIS A 238 -9.60 72.39 12.95
N TYR A 239 -9.12 72.13 11.72
CA TYR A 239 -8.90 73.17 10.71
C TYR A 239 -10.22 73.81 10.24
N ALA A 240 -11.31 73.06 10.16
CA ALA A 240 -12.63 73.61 9.84
C ALA A 240 -13.10 74.59 10.92
N ASN A 241 -12.88 74.26 12.19
CA ASN A 241 -13.17 75.16 13.32
C ASN A 241 -12.28 76.40 13.31
N GLU A 242 -10.98 76.26 13.07
CA GLU A 242 -10.06 77.41 12.94
C GLU A 242 -10.47 78.34 11.78
N LEU A 243 -10.78 77.78 10.62
CA LEU A 243 -11.29 78.56 9.48
C LEU A 243 -12.61 79.25 9.82
N GLY A 244 -13.49 78.61 10.59
CA GLY A 244 -14.71 79.20 11.12
C GLY A 244 -14.43 80.41 12.02
N GLN A 245 -13.51 80.27 12.98
CA GLN A 245 -13.10 81.35 13.87
C GLN A 245 -12.45 82.51 13.11
N LEU A 246 -11.57 82.22 12.15
CA LEU A 246 -10.94 83.24 11.31
C LEU A 246 -11.95 83.97 10.42
N LYS A 247 -12.98 83.29 9.92
CA LYS A 247 -14.08 83.94 9.20
C LYS A 247 -14.84 84.92 10.10
N ILE A 248 -15.21 84.50 11.31
CA ILE A 248 -15.89 85.37 12.28
C ILE A 248 -15.01 86.58 12.61
N ALA A 249 -13.72 86.38 12.90
CA ALA A 249 -12.78 87.45 13.19
C ALA A 249 -12.62 88.42 12.00
N ASN A 250 -12.58 87.91 10.77
CA ASN A 250 -12.56 88.76 9.57
C ASN A 250 -13.85 89.56 9.40
N GLU A 251 -15.03 88.95 9.62
CA GLU A 251 -16.31 89.66 9.58
C GLU A 251 -16.40 90.76 10.64
N GLU A 252 -15.89 90.52 11.84
CA GLU A 252 -15.78 91.54 12.90
C GLU A 252 -14.84 92.68 12.50
N ARG A 253 -13.68 92.34 11.94
CA ARG A 253 -12.71 93.32 11.44
C ARG A 253 -13.29 94.16 10.30
N ASP A 254 -14.04 93.54 9.39
CA ASP A 254 -14.73 94.24 8.31
C ASP A 254 -15.84 95.17 8.83
N LYS A 255 -16.62 94.74 9.82
CA LYS A 255 -17.58 95.61 10.51
C LYS A 255 -16.88 96.80 11.18
N GLN A 256 -15.71 96.59 11.77
CA GLN A 256 -14.90 97.66 12.35
C GLN A 256 -14.41 98.63 11.27
N TYR A 257 -13.85 98.13 10.17
CA TYR A 257 -13.44 98.97 9.04
C TYR A 257 -14.60 99.76 8.45
N GLN A 258 -15.80 99.18 8.38
CA GLN A 258 -16.99 99.91 7.94
C GLN A 258 -17.36 101.05 8.89
N LYS A 259 -17.30 100.83 10.21
CA LYS A 259 -17.54 101.89 11.21
C LYS A 259 -16.51 103.01 11.08
N GLU A 260 -15.23 102.67 11.06
CA GLU A 260 -14.14 103.64 10.92
C GLU A 260 -14.26 104.41 9.60
N ARG A 261 -14.58 103.73 8.50
CA ARG A 261 -14.82 104.37 7.20
C ARG A 261 -16.01 105.34 7.25
N GLY A 262 -17.10 104.98 7.94
CA GLY A 262 -18.25 105.87 8.15
C GLY A 262 -17.91 107.10 8.99
N GLU A 263 -17.08 106.96 10.03
CA GLU A 263 -16.57 108.09 10.81
C GLU A 263 -15.67 109.00 9.99
N TRP A 264 -14.79 108.43 9.17
CA TRP A 264 -13.94 109.20 8.24
C TRP A 264 -14.77 109.94 7.20
N GLN A 265 -15.83 109.32 6.66
CA GLN A 265 -16.76 109.99 5.75
C GLN A 265 -17.49 111.16 6.41
N ARG A 266 -17.99 111.00 7.64
CA ARG A 266 -18.61 112.11 8.39
C ARG A 266 -17.63 113.26 8.65
N LYS A 267 -16.40 112.94 9.05
CA LYS A 267 -15.33 113.95 9.22
C LYS A 267 -15.04 114.66 7.90
N GLN A 268 -15.00 113.92 6.80
CA GLN A 268 -14.79 114.48 5.47
C GLN A 268 -15.95 115.43 5.11
N GLU A 269 -17.20 114.99 5.27
CA GLU A 269 -18.41 115.81 5.07
C GLU A 269 -18.38 117.09 5.90
N ASP A 270 -18.06 117.01 7.20
CA ASP A 270 -17.91 118.16 8.09
C ASP A 270 -16.85 119.15 7.60
N ILE A 271 -15.70 118.66 7.12
CA ILE A 271 -14.65 119.51 6.56
C ILE A 271 -15.15 120.17 5.27
N THR A 272 -15.80 119.44 4.36
CA THR A 272 -16.40 120.02 3.15
C THR A 272 -17.46 121.06 3.46
N ASN A 273 -18.31 120.84 4.45
CA ASN A 273 -19.33 121.80 4.89
C ASN A 273 -18.68 123.06 5.47
N LYS A 274 -17.63 122.92 6.29
CA LYS A 274 -16.83 124.05 6.77
C LYS A 274 -16.18 124.81 5.62
N LEU A 275 -15.66 124.10 4.62
CA LEU A 275 -15.04 124.71 3.44
C LEU A 275 -16.07 125.46 2.59
N ALA A 276 -17.27 124.91 2.41
CA ALA A 276 -18.38 125.56 1.73
C ALA A 276 -18.83 126.84 2.46
N ASN A 277 -18.96 126.80 3.79
CA ASN A 277 -19.29 127.98 4.59
C ASN A 277 -18.21 129.07 4.48
N LEU A 278 -16.93 128.69 4.56
CA LEU A 278 -15.82 129.63 4.37
C LEU A 278 -15.80 130.23 2.96
N GLN A 279 -16.21 129.48 1.93
CA GLN A 279 -16.36 129.99 0.57
C GLN A 279 -17.51 131.00 0.44
N ILE A 280 -18.63 130.76 1.13
CA ILE A 280 -19.76 131.70 1.21
C ILE A 280 -19.33 132.99 1.91
N ASP A 281 -18.66 132.90 3.07
CA ASP A 281 -18.16 134.06 3.80
C ASP A 281 -17.16 134.88 2.97
N ASN A 282 -16.27 134.20 2.23
CA ASN A 282 -15.33 134.86 1.34
C ASN A 282 -16.04 135.56 0.17
N ALA A 283 -17.14 135.00 -0.34
CA ALA A 283 -17.96 135.63 -1.37
C ALA A 283 -18.67 136.90 -0.85
N ILE A 284 -19.20 136.85 0.37
CA ILE A 284 -19.82 138.02 1.04
C ILE A 284 -18.77 139.13 1.22
N LEU A 285 -17.60 138.80 1.75
CA LEU A 285 -16.52 139.78 1.96
C LEU A 285 -16.00 140.39 0.64
N LYS A 286 -15.99 139.61 -0.46
CA LYS A 286 -15.67 140.14 -1.79
C LYS A 286 -16.73 141.11 -2.31
N GLN A 287 -18.01 140.81 -2.07
CA GLN A 287 -19.12 141.68 -2.45
C GLN A 287 -19.10 143.00 -1.67
N GLU A 288 -18.83 142.96 -0.36
CA GLU A 288 -18.64 144.15 0.47
C GLU A 288 -17.45 145.00 0.00
N ASN A 289 -16.33 144.37 -0.37
CA ASN A 289 -15.18 145.07 -0.94
C ASN A 289 -15.49 145.75 -2.28
N GLN A 290 -16.32 145.13 -3.13
CA GLN A 290 -16.76 145.74 -4.38
C GLN A 290 -17.68 146.94 -4.13
N GLN A 291 -18.56 146.86 -3.13
CA GLN A 291 -19.40 148.00 -2.74
C GLN A 291 -18.56 149.16 -2.19
N LEU A 292 -17.54 148.89 -1.37
CA LEU A 292 -16.61 149.91 -0.87
C LEU A 292 -15.86 150.59 -2.02
N LYS A 293 -15.36 149.84 -3.00
CA LYS A 293 -14.71 150.42 -4.20
C LYS A 293 -15.67 151.29 -5.02
N GLN A 294 -16.94 150.92 -5.13
CA GLN A 294 -17.93 151.75 -5.83
C GLN A 294 -18.19 153.07 -5.10
N ILE A 295 -18.26 153.06 -3.76
CA ILE A 295 -18.38 154.28 -2.95
C ILE A 295 -17.14 155.16 -3.13
N GLU A 296 -15.96 154.57 -3.09
CA GLU A 296 -14.68 155.28 -3.25
C GLU A 296 -14.57 155.96 -4.62
N SER A 297 -14.99 155.27 -5.70
CA SER A 297 -15.02 155.82 -7.06
C SER A 297 -16.00 157.00 -7.22
N LYS A 298 -17.16 156.96 -6.52
CA LYS A 298 -18.14 158.06 -6.51
C LYS A 298 -17.61 159.29 -5.76
N LEU A 299 -16.84 159.06 -4.69
CA LEU A 299 -16.18 160.12 -3.93
C LEU A 299 -15.07 160.80 -4.76
N GLN A 300 -14.26 160.02 -5.47
CA GLN A 300 -13.22 160.55 -6.36
C GLN A 300 -13.80 161.37 -7.53
N GLN A 301 -14.91 160.93 -8.13
CA GLN A 301 -15.60 161.70 -9.17
C GLN A 301 -16.17 163.03 -8.66
N SER A 302 -16.69 163.05 -7.42
CA SER A 302 -17.16 164.28 -6.78
C SER A 302 -16.02 165.28 -6.59
N VAL A 303 -14.85 164.84 -6.10
CA VAL A 303 -13.68 165.71 -5.88
C VAL A 303 -13.13 166.30 -7.18
N ILE A 304 -13.06 165.50 -8.26
CA ILE A 304 -12.62 165.97 -9.58
C ILE A 304 -13.61 166.99 -10.17
N SER A 305 -14.92 166.79 -9.95
CA SER A 305 -15.94 167.75 -10.39
C SER A 305 -15.86 169.09 -9.65
N GLN A 306 -15.44 169.10 -8.38
CA GLN A 306 -15.25 170.31 -7.58
C GLN A 306 -13.93 171.04 -7.93
N GLN A 307 -12.87 170.32 -8.30
CA GLN A 307 -11.61 170.94 -8.74
C GLN A 307 -11.74 171.60 -10.12
N SER A 308 -12.54 171.03 -11.03
CA SER A 308 -12.74 171.58 -12.37
C SER A 308 -13.60 172.86 -12.40
N THR A 309 -14.48 173.07 -11.43
CA THR A 309 -15.25 174.31 -11.28
C THR A 309 -14.43 175.46 -10.68
N LEU A 310 -13.46 175.18 -9.81
CA LEU A 310 -12.53 176.20 -9.30
C LEU A 310 -11.58 176.71 -10.39
N LEU A 311 -11.07 175.80 -11.23
CA LEU A 311 -10.12 176.12 -12.31
C LEU A 311 -10.75 176.92 -13.47
N SER A 312 -12.07 176.81 -13.68
CA SER A 312 -12.77 177.61 -14.69
C SER A 312 -13.07 179.03 -14.22
N LEU A 313 -13.22 179.23 -12.91
CA LEU A 313 -13.39 180.56 -12.31
C LEU A 313 -12.10 181.40 -12.39
N GLU A 314 -10.94 180.79 -12.06
CA GLU A 314 -9.63 181.49 -12.11
C GLU A 314 -9.23 181.91 -13.53
N LYS A 315 -9.53 181.08 -14.54
CA LYS A 315 -9.31 181.44 -15.95
C LYS A 315 -10.19 182.60 -16.42
N SER A 316 -11.40 182.73 -15.90
CA SER A 316 -12.28 183.86 -16.23
C SER A 316 -11.77 185.21 -15.68
N GLN A 317 -11.07 185.18 -14.55
CA GLN A 317 -10.49 186.36 -13.89
C GLN A 317 -9.22 186.87 -14.60
N SER A 318 -8.37 185.96 -15.10
CA SER A 318 -7.16 186.28 -15.88
C SER A 318 -7.46 186.94 -17.24
N VAL A 319 -8.55 186.54 -17.91
CA VAL A 319 -8.97 187.10 -19.21
C VAL A 319 -9.45 188.55 -19.09
N LEU A 320 -10.07 188.94 -17.97
CA LEU A 320 -10.52 190.31 -17.73
C LEU A 320 -9.34 191.25 -17.41
N GLN A 321 -8.32 190.78 -16.71
CA GLN A 321 -7.11 191.57 -16.40
C GLN A 321 -6.27 191.88 -17.65
N THR A 322 -6.19 190.94 -18.59
CA THR A 322 -5.43 191.12 -19.84
C THR A 322 -6.13 192.09 -20.81
N ARG A 323 -7.45 192.21 -20.71
CA ARG A 323 -8.27 193.04 -21.60
C ARG A 323 -8.27 194.52 -21.21
N CYS A 324 -8.02 194.86 -19.95
CA CYS A 324 -7.90 196.26 -19.52
C CYS A 324 -6.57 196.91 -19.93
N LEU A 325 -5.45 196.17 -19.88
CA LEU A 325 -4.13 196.68 -20.29
C LEU A 325 -4.05 197.00 -21.80
N PHE A 326 -4.83 196.29 -22.63
CA PHE A 326 -4.88 196.52 -24.08
C PHE A 326 -5.58 197.85 -24.48
N TYR A 327 -6.46 198.39 -23.63
CA TYR A 327 -7.11 199.68 -23.93
C TYR A 327 -6.27 200.88 -23.51
N GLU A 328 -5.30 200.73 -22.60
CA GLU A 328 -4.36 201.79 -22.23
C GLU A 328 -3.28 202.02 -23.31
N GLU A 329 -2.78 200.96 -23.96
CA GLU A 329 -1.80 201.08 -25.06
C GLU A 329 -2.38 201.63 -26.38
N ARG A 330 -3.69 201.49 -26.61
CA ARG A 330 -4.32 201.99 -27.85
C ARG A 330 -4.68 203.49 -27.76
N SER A 331 -4.79 204.03 -26.56
CA SER A 331 -5.04 205.45 -26.32
C SER A 331 -3.80 206.31 -26.56
N THR A 332 -2.61 205.80 -26.23
CA THR A 332 -1.33 206.49 -26.48
C THR A 332 -1.02 206.57 -27.98
N LEU A 333 -1.36 205.55 -28.77
CA LEU A 333 -1.14 205.53 -30.22
C LEU A 333 -1.99 206.56 -30.99
N LEU A 334 -3.20 206.89 -30.50
CA LEU A 334 -4.07 207.88 -31.15
C LEU A 334 -3.66 209.34 -30.86
N LYS A 335 -2.87 209.58 -29.81
CA LYS A 335 -2.28 210.90 -29.53
C LYS A 335 -1.10 211.21 -30.44
N GLU A 336 -0.35 210.21 -30.89
CA GLU A 336 0.73 210.39 -31.89
C GLU A 336 0.18 210.72 -33.29
N GLN A 337 -0.94 210.11 -33.70
CA GLN A 337 -1.52 210.36 -35.03
C GLN A 337 -2.17 211.74 -35.18
N LEU A 338 -2.57 212.40 -34.09
CA LEU A 338 -3.08 213.77 -34.14
C LEU A 338 -1.97 214.83 -34.16
N GLU A 339 -0.78 214.49 -33.65
CA GLU A 339 0.39 215.37 -33.70
C GLU A 339 1.02 215.36 -35.11
N ASP A 340 0.94 214.25 -35.85
CA ASP A 340 1.30 214.18 -37.28
C ASP A 340 0.33 214.97 -38.18
N TYR A 341 -0.92 215.19 -37.73
CA TYR A 341 -1.86 216.09 -38.42
C TYR A 341 -1.53 217.58 -38.24
N LYS A 342 -0.50 217.93 -37.45
CA LYS A 342 0.11 219.27 -37.48
C LYS A 342 0.73 219.60 -38.85
N ASN A 343 1.10 218.63 -39.67
CA ASN A 343 2.04 218.90 -40.77
C ASN A 343 1.43 218.93 -42.18
N LEU A 344 0.15 218.57 -42.36
CA LEU A 344 -0.52 218.59 -43.69
C LEU A 344 -1.41 219.82 -43.96
N LYS A 345 -1.62 220.71 -42.98
CA LYS A 345 -2.45 221.92 -43.13
C LYS A 345 -1.62 223.21 -43.07
N LYS A 346 -0.46 223.18 -43.73
CA LYS A 346 0.40 224.35 -43.97
C LYS A 346 0.43 224.84 -45.43
N ASP A 347 -0.14 224.14 -46.42
CA ASP A 347 -0.05 224.55 -47.84
C ASP A 347 -1.34 224.36 -48.67
N LYS A 348 -2.44 224.98 -48.24
CA LYS A 348 -3.55 225.39 -49.12
C LYS A 348 -4.20 226.66 -48.57
N GLN A 349 -3.55 227.80 -48.83
CA GLN A 349 -4.12 229.10 -49.21
C GLN A 349 -3.13 230.25 -48.95
N THR A 350 -2.23 230.48 -49.91
CA THR A 350 -2.09 231.80 -50.53
C THR A 350 -2.28 231.64 -52.03
N SER A 351 -3.46 232.02 -52.52
CA SER A 351 -3.68 232.61 -53.85
C SER A 351 -5.12 233.15 -53.85
N THR A 352 -5.18 234.47 -53.65
CA THR A 352 -6.34 235.39 -53.69
C THR A 352 -7.46 235.20 -52.68
#